data_AF-A0A942N684-F1
#
_entry.id   AF-A0A942N684-F1
#
_cell.length_a   1.000
_cell.length_b   1.000
_cell.length_c   1.000
_cell.angle_alpha   90.00
_cell.angle_beta   90.00
_cell.angle_gamma   90.00
#
_symmetry.space_group_name_H-M   'P 1'
#
loop_
_entity.id
_entity.type
_entity.pdbx_description
1 polymer ?
#
loop_
_entity_poly.entity_id
_entity_poly.type
_entity_poly.pdbx_seq_one_letter_code
_entity_poly.pdbx_strand_id
1 'polypeptide(L)'
;MAGANLVYATINIPRMMPEKGPMVMLGMLALAGVFAFQAPCSSEETEELSPRKGHDPAKTIKALAAFVLAIYFVGGIWYHFFAMKLSAAPLWETTIGSLIYVGAIIFLAFLARRGQPGNLAPYSLSALGVGLLIALTGSGRTIIELSFHAALNLGFAAADLFFWYALWFLGRLYGSRRAFGLGLGYSLLLIALSVILSAIGWPGDSPSMLFITALTLLFLAVPFIFRYPFQLFNLASLKDETESGLTVADLTPPDILTPSESRIYIQLMQGASDTEMADELFISKHTVKFHVRNILRKMEVKNRKELLSRHIKPE
;
A
#
# COMPACT_ATOMS: atom_id res chain seq x y z
N MET A 1 10.66 4.43 -5.19
CA MET A 1 11.50 5.36 -5.97
C MET A 1 12.59 6.07 -5.17
N ALA A 2 12.48 6.35 -3.88
CA ALA A 2 13.56 7.00 -3.09
C ALA A 2 14.95 6.34 -3.25
N GLY A 3 15.04 5.00 -3.24
CA GLY A 3 16.29 4.29 -3.50
C GLY A 3 16.79 4.42 -4.94
N ALA A 4 15.88 4.43 -5.93
CA ALA A 4 16.23 4.63 -7.34
C ALA A 4 16.63 6.09 -7.62
N ASN A 5 15.99 7.06 -6.97
CA ASN A 5 16.31 8.49 -7.06
C ASN A 5 17.59 8.82 -6.29
N LEU A 6 17.86 8.15 -5.16
CA LEU A 6 19.13 8.28 -4.44
C LEU A 6 20.25 7.68 -5.28
N VAL A 7 20.09 6.45 -5.77
CA VAL A 7 21.04 5.79 -6.67
C VAL A 7 21.26 6.61 -7.94
N TYR A 8 20.20 7.15 -8.54
CA TYR A 8 20.31 8.04 -9.69
C TYR A 8 20.99 9.36 -9.34
N ALA A 9 20.68 9.99 -8.20
CA ALA A 9 21.37 11.19 -7.73
C ALA A 9 22.85 10.92 -7.46
N THR A 10 23.24 9.74 -6.97
CA THR A 10 24.64 9.34 -6.82
C THR A 10 25.30 9.02 -8.18
N ILE A 11 24.55 8.46 -9.13
CA ILE A 11 25.00 8.16 -10.50
C ILE A 11 25.14 9.43 -11.36
N ASN A 12 24.32 10.44 -11.11
CA ASN A 12 24.33 11.70 -11.87
C ASN A 12 25.44 12.66 -11.40
N ILE A 13 26.27 12.26 -10.43
CA ILE A 13 27.39 13.06 -9.91
C ILE A 13 28.69 12.90 -10.73
N PRO A 14 28.82 11.93 -11.65
CA PRO A 14 29.71 12.15 -12.79
C PRO A 14 29.14 11.70 -14.14
N ARG A 15 29.25 12.60 -15.14
CA ARG A 15 29.00 12.48 -16.59
C ARG A 15 29.76 11.34 -17.33
N MET A 16 30.12 10.24 -16.67
CA MET A 16 31.09 9.25 -17.19
C MET A 16 30.57 7.82 -17.39
N MET A 17 29.29 7.51 -17.17
CA MET A 17 28.78 6.18 -17.52
C MET A 17 28.14 6.14 -18.91
N PRO A 18 28.46 5.13 -19.75
CA PRO A 18 27.83 4.97 -21.06
C PRO A 18 26.32 4.79 -20.91
N GLU A 19 25.54 5.24 -21.91
CA GLU A 19 24.06 5.38 -21.89
C GLU A 19 23.26 4.15 -21.42
N LYS A 20 23.89 2.98 -21.31
CA LYS A 20 23.28 1.70 -20.90
C LYS A 20 23.68 1.22 -19.49
N GLY A 21 24.66 1.85 -18.83
CA GLY A 21 25.18 1.44 -17.52
C GLY A 21 24.13 1.35 -16.39
N PRO A 22 23.26 2.36 -16.23
CA PRO A 22 22.22 2.35 -15.20
C PRO A 22 21.18 1.22 -15.40
N MET A 23 20.86 0.87 -16.66
CA MET A 23 19.94 -0.23 -16.99
C MET A 23 20.52 -1.60 -16.60
N VAL A 24 21.80 -1.82 -16.89
CA VAL A 24 22.50 -3.07 -16.54
C VAL A 24 22.56 -3.22 -15.02
N MET A 25 22.81 -2.12 -14.29
CA MET A 25 22.85 -2.13 -12.82
C MET A 25 21.47 -2.43 -12.20
N LEU A 26 20.40 -1.82 -12.73
CA LEU A 26 19.02 -2.12 -12.29
C LEU A 26 18.61 -3.57 -12.59
N GLY A 27 19.00 -4.10 -13.75
CA GLY A 27 18.79 -5.51 -14.10
C GLY A 27 19.56 -6.48 -13.20
N MET A 28 20.81 -6.16 -12.87
CA MET A 28 21.62 -6.93 -11.92
C MET A 28 21.06 -6.91 -10.50
N LEU A 29 20.55 -5.76 -10.04
CA LEU A 29 19.88 -5.64 -8.74
C LEU A 29 18.54 -6.39 -8.69
N ALA A 30 17.77 -6.39 -9.78
CA ALA A 30 16.56 -7.19 -9.89
C ALA A 30 16.88 -8.70 -9.81
N LEU A 31 17.91 -9.15 -10.52
CA LEU A 31 18.44 -10.52 -10.44
C LEU A 31 18.92 -10.87 -9.04
N ALA A 32 19.64 -9.97 -8.36
CA ALA A 32 20.08 -10.16 -6.98
C ALA A 32 18.90 -10.32 -6.01
N GLY A 33 17.79 -9.59 -6.22
CA GLY A 33 16.54 -9.80 -5.47
C GLY A 33 15.94 -11.19 -5.67
N VAL A 34 16.05 -11.76 -6.88
CA VAL A 34 15.65 -13.15 -7.18
C VAL A 34 16.59 -14.18 -6.55
N PHE A 35 17.89 -13.88 -6.39
CA PHE A 35 18.80 -14.77 -5.67
C PHE A 35 18.58 -14.75 -4.15
N ALA A 36 18.20 -13.60 -3.58
CA ALA A 36 17.78 -13.51 -2.18
C ALA A 36 16.55 -14.39 -1.87
N PHE A 37 15.75 -14.74 -2.90
CA PHE A 37 14.61 -15.65 -2.82
C PHE A 37 14.99 -17.13 -2.73
N GLN A 38 16.13 -17.57 -3.28
CA GLN A 38 16.56 -18.97 -3.25
C GLN A 38 17.29 -19.37 -1.95
N ALA A 39 17.61 -18.39 -1.10
CA ALA A 39 18.30 -18.66 0.14
C ALA A 39 17.38 -19.42 1.14
N PRO A 40 17.89 -20.46 1.83
CA PRO A 40 17.10 -21.22 2.80
C PRO A 40 16.50 -20.30 3.88
N CYS A 41 15.21 -20.49 4.16
CA CYS A 41 14.47 -19.76 5.18
C CYS A 41 14.48 -20.61 6.46
N SER A 42 15.04 -20.10 7.55
CA SER A 42 14.87 -20.71 8.87
C SER A 42 13.41 -20.50 9.30
N SER A 43 12.83 -21.52 9.94
CA SER A 43 11.45 -21.50 10.44
C SER A 43 11.21 -20.54 11.60
N GLU A 44 12.26 -19.90 12.14
CA GLU A 44 12.21 -19.07 13.34
C GLU A 44 11.72 -17.63 13.12
N GLU A 45 11.67 -17.11 11.88
CA GLU A 45 11.32 -15.70 11.60
C GLU A 45 9.83 -15.41 11.36
N THR A 46 8.97 -16.44 11.34
CA THR A 46 7.55 -16.25 11.00
C THR A 46 6.77 -15.98 12.28
N GLU A 47 6.26 -14.77 12.44
CA GLU A 47 5.28 -14.49 13.49
C GLU A 47 4.01 -15.29 13.14
N GLU A 48 3.52 -16.15 14.04
CA GLU A 48 2.23 -16.85 13.87
C GLU A 48 1.06 -15.86 13.93
N LEU A 49 0.95 -14.98 12.93
CA LEU A 49 -0.30 -14.30 12.63
C LEU A 49 -1.14 -15.26 11.80
N SER A 50 -2.04 -15.98 12.47
CA SER A 50 -3.08 -16.74 11.79
C SER A 50 -3.94 -15.75 10.96
N PRO A 51 -3.95 -15.87 9.62
CA PRO A 51 -4.83 -15.04 8.80
C PRO A 51 -6.28 -15.35 9.21
N ARG A 52 -7.06 -14.31 9.49
CA ARG A 52 -8.46 -14.45 9.90
C ARG A 52 -9.23 -15.34 8.92
N LYS A 53 -10.02 -16.28 9.43
CA LYS A 53 -10.90 -17.14 8.61
C LYS A 53 -11.73 -16.28 7.64
N GLY A 54 -11.62 -16.56 6.34
CA GLY A 54 -12.30 -15.82 5.26
C GLY A 54 -11.39 -14.89 4.44
N HIS A 55 -10.15 -14.63 4.88
CA HIS A 55 -9.18 -13.85 4.11
C HIS A 55 -8.35 -14.76 3.20
N ASP A 56 -8.38 -14.51 1.89
CA ASP A 56 -7.55 -15.24 0.93
C ASP A 56 -6.26 -14.45 0.66
N PRO A 57 -5.13 -14.84 1.28
CA PRO A 57 -3.89 -14.10 1.15
C PRO A 57 -3.38 -13.98 -0.29
N ALA A 58 -3.70 -14.96 -1.14
CA ALA A 58 -3.32 -14.91 -2.54
C ALA A 58 -4.00 -13.76 -3.28
N LYS A 59 -5.24 -13.39 -2.90
CA LYS A 59 -5.94 -12.23 -3.49
C LYS A 59 -5.27 -10.93 -3.10
N THR A 60 -4.81 -10.79 -1.85
CA THR A 60 -4.12 -9.56 -1.42
C THR A 60 -2.75 -9.40 -2.07
N ILE A 61 -1.98 -10.50 -2.19
CA ILE A 61 -0.70 -10.48 -2.92
C ILE A 61 -0.93 -10.10 -4.38
N LYS A 62 -1.96 -10.65 -5.03
CA LYS A 62 -2.33 -10.29 -6.41
C LYS A 62 -2.74 -8.82 -6.54
N ALA A 63 -3.50 -8.28 -5.58
CA ALA A 63 -3.88 -6.87 -5.56
C ALA A 63 -2.66 -5.95 -5.38
N LEU A 64 -1.72 -6.32 -4.49
CA LEU A 64 -0.47 -5.59 -4.30
C LEU A 64 0.41 -5.64 -5.54
N ALA A 65 0.54 -6.81 -6.17
CA ALA A 65 1.27 -6.95 -7.42
C ALA A 65 0.65 -6.08 -8.52
N ALA A 66 -0.68 -6.06 -8.65
CA ALA A 66 -1.38 -5.19 -9.61
C ALA A 66 -1.16 -3.70 -9.32
N PHE A 67 -1.17 -3.28 -8.05
CA PHE A 67 -0.84 -1.91 -7.65
C PHE A 67 0.60 -1.55 -8.02
N VAL A 68 1.57 -2.40 -7.66
CA VAL A 68 2.99 -2.18 -7.92
C VAL A 68 3.25 -2.16 -9.43
N LEU A 69 2.62 -3.04 -10.20
CA LEU A 69 2.60 -2.99 -11.67
C LEU A 69 2.13 -1.63 -12.15
N ALA A 70 0.95 -1.19 -11.75
CA ALA A 70 0.36 0.05 -12.21
C ALA A 70 1.24 1.27 -11.88
N ILE A 71 1.79 1.37 -10.66
CA ILE A 71 2.58 2.53 -10.25
C ILE A 71 3.99 2.49 -10.85
N TYR A 72 4.72 1.39 -10.73
CA TYR A 72 6.15 1.34 -11.08
C TYR A 72 6.39 1.16 -12.57
N PHE A 73 5.52 0.43 -13.27
CA PHE A 73 5.61 0.31 -14.72
C PHE A 73 5.24 1.64 -15.40
N VAL A 74 4.13 2.25 -15.01
CA VAL A 74 3.72 3.57 -15.53
C VAL A 74 4.74 4.63 -15.13
N GLY A 75 5.18 4.62 -13.87
CA GLY A 75 6.18 5.55 -13.34
C GLY A 75 7.50 5.48 -14.09
N GLY A 76 7.96 4.31 -14.51
CA GLY A 76 9.21 4.19 -15.27
C GLY A 76 9.10 4.65 -16.74
N ILE A 77 7.96 4.44 -17.41
CA ILE A 77 7.67 5.07 -18.72
C ILE A 77 7.72 6.60 -18.59
N TRP A 78 7.05 7.12 -17.56
CA TRP A 78 7.00 8.54 -17.25
C TRP A 78 8.36 9.14 -16.96
N TYR A 79 9.15 8.45 -16.13
CA TYR A 79 10.48 8.90 -15.77
C TYR A 79 11.36 9.08 -17.01
N HIS A 80 11.31 8.17 -17.98
CA HIS A 80 12.05 8.31 -19.23
C HIS A 80 11.61 9.55 -20.03
N PHE A 81 10.30 9.75 -20.17
CA PHE A 81 9.74 10.89 -20.88
C PHE A 81 10.12 12.24 -20.23
N PHE A 82 10.02 12.34 -18.90
CA PHE A 82 10.41 13.55 -18.17
C PHE A 82 11.92 13.73 -18.10
N ALA A 83 12.71 12.67 -17.91
CA ALA A 83 14.17 12.76 -17.86
C ALA A 83 14.75 13.37 -19.15
N MET A 84 14.17 13.05 -20.30
CA MET A 84 14.55 13.66 -21.58
C MET A 84 14.25 15.17 -21.63
N LYS A 85 13.18 15.63 -20.95
CA LYS A 85 12.82 17.05 -20.85
C LYS A 85 13.60 17.79 -19.76
N LEU A 86 13.93 17.10 -18.66
CA LEU A 86 14.61 17.64 -17.48
C LEU A 86 16.12 17.80 -17.68
N SER A 87 16.74 17.02 -18.57
CA SER A 87 18.17 17.16 -18.92
C SER A 87 18.51 18.52 -19.55
N ALA A 88 17.51 19.22 -20.08
CA ALA A 88 17.61 20.58 -20.62
C ALA A 88 17.19 21.68 -19.62
N ALA A 89 16.72 21.30 -18.42
CA ALA A 89 16.17 22.23 -17.44
C ALA A 89 17.23 22.77 -16.46
N PRO A 90 17.05 23.99 -15.91
CA PRO A 90 17.92 24.52 -14.87
C PRO A 90 17.97 23.64 -13.62
N LEU A 91 19.12 23.62 -12.92
CA LEU A 91 19.33 22.85 -11.69
C LEU A 91 18.24 23.05 -10.63
N TRP A 92 17.70 24.27 -10.48
CA TRP A 92 16.68 24.57 -9.49
C TRP A 92 15.34 23.86 -9.79
N GLU A 93 14.96 23.69 -11.06
CA GLU A 93 13.77 22.93 -11.46
C GLU A 93 13.94 21.43 -11.16
N THR A 94 15.14 20.89 -11.39
CA THR A 94 15.45 19.49 -11.07
C THR A 94 15.47 19.19 -9.56
N THR A 95 15.90 20.17 -8.77
CA THR A 95 16.07 20.01 -7.32
C THR A 95 14.74 20.18 -6.57
N ILE A 96 13.88 21.10 -7.02
CA ILE A 96 12.57 21.36 -6.39
C ILE A 96 11.68 20.11 -6.36
N GLY A 97 11.64 19.33 -7.44
CA GLY A 97 10.86 18.09 -7.47
C GLY A 97 11.28 17.11 -6.38
N SER A 98 12.59 16.93 -6.20
CA SER A 98 13.16 16.05 -5.17
C SER A 98 12.85 16.56 -3.75
N LEU A 99 12.93 17.87 -3.52
CA LEU A 99 12.58 18.47 -2.23
C LEU A 99 11.10 18.30 -1.90
N ILE A 100 10.21 18.49 -2.89
CA ILE A 100 8.77 18.27 -2.73
C ILE A 100 8.50 16.80 -2.40
N TYR A 101 9.14 15.88 -3.10
CA TYR A 101 8.99 14.45 -2.85
C TYR A 101 9.44 14.05 -1.44
N VAL A 102 10.62 14.50 -0.98
CA VAL A 102 11.10 14.21 0.38
C VAL A 102 10.18 14.83 1.44
N GLY A 103 9.75 16.08 1.24
CA GLY A 103 8.78 16.74 2.13
C GLY A 103 7.45 15.98 2.18
N ALA A 104 6.96 15.51 1.02
CA ALA A 104 5.77 14.69 0.91
C ALA A 104 5.91 13.36 1.66
N ILE A 105 7.05 12.66 1.56
CA ILE A 105 7.30 11.45 2.35
C ILE A 105 7.20 11.74 3.84
N ILE A 106 7.89 12.78 4.33
CA ILE A 106 7.90 13.09 5.77
C ILE A 106 6.48 13.41 6.25
N PHE A 107 5.77 14.26 5.52
CA PHE A 107 4.40 14.67 5.84
C PHE A 107 3.42 13.49 5.81
N LEU A 108 3.45 12.67 4.76
CA LEU A 108 2.57 11.51 4.61
C LEU A 108 2.92 10.38 5.58
N ALA A 109 4.20 10.20 5.92
CA ALA A 109 4.61 9.24 6.95
C ALA A 109 4.04 9.66 8.32
N PHE A 110 4.09 10.95 8.64
CA PHE A 110 3.46 11.47 9.86
C PHE A 110 1.93 11.26 9.86
N LEU A 111 1.26 11.53 8.73
CA LEU A 111 -0.17 11.31 8.60
C LEU A 111 -0.55 9.82 8.70
N ALA A 112 0.25 8.95 8.09
CA ALA A 112 0.06 7.50 8.12
C ALA A 112 0.28 6.89 9.51
N ARG A 113 1.12 7.50 10.37
CA ARG A 113 1.27 7.09 11.77
C ARG A 113 0.05 7.44 12.63
N ARG A 114 -0.66 8.51 12.29
CA ARG A 114 -1.89 8.94 12.98
C ARG A 114 -3.17 8.31 12.42
N GLY A 115 -3.13 7.88 11.16
CA GLY A 115 -4.23 7.24 10.46
C GLY A 115 -3.96 5.77 10.14
N GLN A 116 -4.74 5.20 9.22
CA GLN A 116 -4.47 3.85 8.70
C GLN A 116 -3.54 3.95 7.49
N PRO A 117 -2.39 3.25 7.46
CA PRO A 117 -1.46 3.30 6.32
C PRO A 117 -2.10 2.80 5.02
N GLY A 118 -3.17 2.01 5.09
CA GLY A 118 -3.97 1.60 3.93
C GLY A 118 -4.56 2.77 3.12
N ASN A 119 -4.76 3.94 3.72
CA ASN A 119 -5.28 5.13 3.03
C ASN A 119 -4.24 5.80 2.11
N LEU A 120 -2.97 5.43 2.21
CA LEU A 120 -1.92 5.97 1.33
C LEU A 120 -2.13 5.56 -0.14
N ALA A 121 -2.65 4.36 -0.40
CA ALA A 121 -2.93 3.89 -1.77
C ALA A 121 -3.95 4.77 -2.52
N PRO A 122 -5.15 5.09 -1.96
CA PRO A 122 -6.07 6.00 -2.62
C PRO A 122 -5.52 7.44 -2.71
N TYR A 123 -4.80 7.94 -1.68
CA TYR A 123 -4.16 9.27 -1.77
C TYR A 123 -3.15 9.35 -2.91
N SER A 124 -2.34 8.31 -3.10
CA SER A 124 -1.44 8.18 -4.24
C SER A 124 -2.19 8.32 -5.56
N LEU A 125 -3.24 7.53 -5.74
CA LEU A 125 -3.98 7.46 -6.99
C LEU A 125 -4.70 8.78 -7.31
N SER A 126 -5.29 9.42 -6.30
CA SER A 126 -5.91 10.74 -6.44
C SER A 126 -4.89 11.80 -6.81
N ALA A 127 -3.73 11.84 -6.16
CA ALA A 127 -2.69 12.83 -6.45
C ALA A 127 -2.08 12.63 -7.84
N LEU A 128 -1.84 11.38 -8.26
CA LEU A 128 -1.42 11.05 -9.62
C LEU A 128 -2.49 11.45 -10.65
N GLY A 129 -3.76 11.14 -10.38
CA GLY A 129 -4.88 11.55 -11.23
C GLY A 129 -5.02 13.06 -11.40
N VAL A 130 -4.88 13.82 -10.30
CA VAL A 130 -4.87 15.29 -10.33
C VAL A 130 -3.68 15.80 -11.12
N GLY A 131 -2.47 15.27 -10.90
CA GLY A 131 -1.29 15.61 -11.69
C GLY A 131 -1.55 15.40 -13.18
N LEU A 132 -2.12 14.25 -13.55
CA LEU A 132 -2.50 13.98 -14.93
C LEU A 132 -3.48 15.02 -15.49
N LEU A 133 -4.55 15.33 -14.77
CA LEU A 133 -5.50 16.36 -15.23
C LEU A 133 -4.83 17.73 -15.46
N ILE A 134 -3.91 18.12 -14.57
CA ILE A 134 -3.15 19.37 -14.72
C ILE A 134 -2.28 19.34 -15.96
N ALA A 135 -1.62 18.20 -16.25
CA ALA A 135 -0.77 18.05 -17.42
C ALA A 135 -1.53 18.26 -18.74
N LEU A 136 -2.78 17.81 -18.81
CA LEU A 136 -3.64 17.97 -19.99
C LEU A 136 -3.97 19.43 -20.31
N THR A 137 -3.86 20.34 -19.33
CA THR A 137 -4.15 21.77 -19.56
C THR A 137 -3.11 22.46 -20.45
N GLY A 138 -1.93 21.86 -20.65
CA GLY A 138 -0.96 22.27 -21.68
C GLY A 138 -0.50 23.74 -21.62
N SER A 139 -0.63 24.39 -20.47
CA SER A 139 -0.67 25.87 -20.42
C SER A 139 0.70 26.57 -20.50
N GLY A 140 1.83 25.86 -20.44
CA GLY A 140 3.19 26.44 -20.44
C GLY A 140 3.46 27.46 -19.34
N ARG A 141 2.55 27.60 -18.36
CA ARG A 141 2.67 28.54 -17.24
C ARG A 141 3.43 27.87 -16.11
N THR A 142 4.44 28.55 -15.58
CA THR A 142 5.32 28.05 -14.50
C THR A 142 4.53 27.54 -13.29
N ILE A 143 3.44 28.22 -12.89
CA ILE A 143 2.62 27.80 -11.74
C ILE A 143 1.91 26.47 -12.00
N ILE A 144 1.42 26.27 -13.23
CA ILE A 144 0.69 25.06 -13.61
C ILE A 144 1.66 23.89 -13.72
N GLU A 145 2.84 24.12 -14.28
CA GLU A 145 3.93 23.14 -14.32
C GLU A 145 4.41 22.78 -12.91
N LEU A 146 4.58 23.74 -12.00
CA LEU A 146 4.96 23.46 -10.62
C LEU A 146 3.88 22.64 -9.89
N SER A 147 2.61 23.00 -10.07
CA SER A 147 1.47 22.29 -9.47
C SER A 147 1.39 20.85 -9.96
N PHE A 148 1.63 20.63 -11.26
CA PHE A 148 1.74 19.33 -11.88
C PHE A 148 2.85 18.48 -11.24
N HIS A 149 4.08 19.02 -11.18
CA HIS A 149 5.21 18.31 -10.56
C HIS A 149 4.96 18.00 -9.09
N ALA A 150 4.34 18.92 -8.35
CA ALA A 150 4.01 18.72 -6.95
C ALA A 150 2.99 17.58 -6.76
N ALA A 151 1.92 17.55 -7.57
CA ALA A 151 0.89 16.52 -7.50
C ALA A 151 1.45 15.12 -7.80
N LEU A 152 2.32 15.00 -8.81
CA LEU A 152 2.95 13.72 -9.13
C LEU A 152 3.92 13.24 -8.06
N ASN A 153 4.79 14.12 -7.57
CA ASN A 153 5.75 13.75 -6.52
C ASN A 153 5.01 13.36 -5.23
N LEU A 154 3.92 14.03 -4.89
CA LEU A 154 3.04 13.65 -3.78
C LEU A 154 2.41 12.26 -3.99
N GLY A 155 1.92 12.00 -5.21
CA GLY A 155 1.36 10.71 -5.60
C GLY A 155 2.37 9.56 -5.47
N PHE A 156 3.56 9.72 -6.05
CA PHE A 156 4.62 8.72 -5.96
C PHE A 156 5.13 8.54 -4.52
N ALA A 157 5.23 9.61 -3.73
CA ALA A 157 5.60 9.52 -2.32
C ALA A 157 4.59 8.68 -1.51
N ALA A 158 3.28 8.89 -1.75
CA ALA A 158 2.24 8.09 -1.13
C ALA A 158 2.29 6.62 -1.58
N ALA A 159 2.52 6.36 -2.88
CA ALA A 159 2.67 5.01 -3.41
C ALA A 159 3.85 4.25 -2.80
N ASP A 160 4.99 4.92 -2.70
CA ASP A 160 6.21 4.35 -2.14
C ASP A 160 6.05 4.03 -0.66
N LEU A 161 5.50 4.97 0.13
CA LEU A 161 5.21 4.71 1.54
C LEU A 161 4.27 3.52 1.70
N PHE A 162 3.17 3.49 0.92
CA PHE A 162 2.23 2.37 0.94
C PHE A 162 2.93 1.04 0.61
N PHE A 163 3.76 1.02 -0.43
CA PHE A 163 4.52 -0.17 -0.83
C PHE A 163 5.44 -0.66 0.28
N TRP A 164 6.23 0.22 0.90
CA TRP A 164 7.12 -0.15 2.00
C TRP A 164 6.36 -0.67 3.22
N TYR A 165 5.24 -0.04 3.59
CA TYR A 165 4.36 -0.55 4.64
C TYR A 165 3.81 -1.94 4.28
N ALA A 166 3.45 -2.17 3.01
CA ALA A 166 2.89 -3.45 2.56
C ALA A 166 3.94 -4.56 2.61
N LEU A 167 5.18 -4.28 2.21
CA LEU A 167 6.29 -5.23 2.32
C LEU A 167 6.64 -5.54 3.77
N TRP A 168 6.71 -4.52 4.63
CA TRP A 168 6.92 -4.72 6.06
C TRP A 168 5.85 -5.65 6.65
N PHE A 169 4.59 -5.42 6.32
CA PHE A 169 3.49 -6.24 6.78
C PHE A 169 3.55 -7.68 6.23
N LEU A 170 3.76 -7.86 4.92
CA LEU A 170 3.94 -9.19 4.32
C LEU A 170 5.15 -9.92 4.93
N GLY A 171 6.19 -9.18 5.32
CA GLY A 171 7.37 -9.71 5.99
C GLY A 171 7.04 -10.34 7.34
N ARG A 172 6.10 -9.77 8.10
CA ARG A 172 5.63 -10.37 9.36
C ARG A 172 4.86 -11.68 9.13
N LEU A 173 4.16 -11.81 7.99
CA LEU A 173 3.35 -12.99 7.66
C LEU A 173 4.12 -14.14 6.98
N TYR A 174 5.00 -13.82 6.04
CA TYR A 174 5.64 -14.79 5.14
C TYR A 174 7.16 -14.87 5.29
N GLY A 175 7.71 -14.15 6.27
CA GLY A 175 9.14 -13.96 6.48
C GLY A 175 9.66 -12.71 5.79
N SER A 176 10.39 -11.89 6.54
CA SER A 176 10.93 -10.60 6.10
C SER A 176 11.74 -10.74 4.81
N ARG A 177 12.64 -11.72 4.77
CA ARG A 177 13.52 -11.96 3.62
C ARG A 177 12.74 -12.19 2.32
N ARG A 178 11.69 -13.00 2.34
CA ARG A 178 10.89 -13.33 1.15
C ARG A 178 10.04 -12.16 0.70
N ALA A 179 9.36 -11.49 1.64
CA ALA A 179 8.51 -10.35 1.31
C ALA A 179 9.31 -9.20 0.70
N PHE A 180 10.41 -8.81 1.34
CA PHE A 180 11.27 -7.74 0.84
C PHE A 180 11.99 -8.14 -0.45
N GLY A 181 12.52 -9.36 -0.55
CA GLY A 181 13.20 -9.85 -1.76
C GLY A 181 12.28 -9.89 -2.98
N LEU A 182 11.09 -10.51 -2.85
CA LEU A 182 10.11 -10.58 -3.94
C LEU A 182 9.54 -9.20 -4.29
N GLY A 183 9.20 -8.40 -3.28
CA GLY A 183 8.68 -7.05 -3.50
C GLY A 183 9.66 -6.16 -4.23
N LEU A 184 10.90 -6.11 -3.76
CA LEU A 184 11.95 -5.28 -4.34
C LEU A 184 12.33 -5.77 -5.74
N GLY A 185 12.53 -7.09 -5.91
CA GLY A 185 12.80 -7.70 -7.21
C GLY A 185 11.70 -7.42 -8.24
N TYR A 186 10.42 -7.54 -7.84
CA TYR A 186 9.30 -7.23 -8.71
C TYR A 186 9.27 -5.75 -9.10
N SER A 187 9.45 -4.83 -8.16
CA SER A 187 9.49 -3.39 -8.45
C SER A 187 10.63 -3.01 -9.41
N LEU A 188 11.82 -3.56 -9.22
CA LEU A 188 12.99 -3.30 -10.08
C LEU A 188 12.80 -3.88 -11.48
N LEU A 189 12.25 -5.09 -11.59
CA LEU A 189 11.92 -5.71 -12.88
C LEU A 189 10.94 -4.84 -13.67
N LEU A 190 9.90 -4.33 -13.02
CA LEU A 190 8.91 -3.47 -13.66
C LEU A 190 9.50 -2.16 -14.15
N ILE A 191 10.34 -1.52 -13.33
CA ILE A 191 11.09 -0.34 -13.75
C ILE A 191 11.97 -0.69 -14.95
N ALA A 192 12.79 -1.74 -14.88
CA ALA A 192 13.67 -2.12 -15.98
C ALA A 192 12.90 -2.39 -17.29
N LEU A 193 11.81 -3.16 -17.21
CA LEU A 193 10.94 -3.46 -18.35
C LEU A 193 10.33 -2.20 -18.94
N SER A 194 9.86 -1.28 -18.09
CA SER A 194 9.26 -0.02 -18.54
C SER A 194 10.25 0.88 -19.29
N VAL A 195 11.51 0.96 -18.82
CA VAL A 195 12.54 1.77 -19.49
C VAL A 195 12.98 1.11 -20.80
N ILE A 196 13.12 -0.22 -20.83
CA ILE A 196 13.40 -0.96 -22.08
C ILE A 196 12.28 -0.71 -23.09
N LEU A 197 11.02 -0.83 -22.67
CA LEU A 197 9.87 -0.60 -23.54
C LEU A 197 9.83 0.84 -24.05
N SER A 198 10.18 1.81 -23.19
CA SER A 198 10.29 3.22 -23.59
C SER A 198 11.45 3.47 -24.56
N ALA A 199 12.56 2.74 -24.44
CA ALA A 199 13.74 2.89 -25.29
C ALA A 199 13.58 2.26 -26.69
N ILE A 200 12.66 1.29 -26.85
CA ILE A 200 12.31 0.70 -28.15
C ILE A 200 11.61 1.72 -29.07
N GLY A 201 11.11 2.83 -28.52
CA GLY A 201 10.35 3.85 -29.25
C GLY A 201 8.91 3.42 -29.49
N TRP A 202 7.96 4.35 -29.47
CA TRP A 202 6.56 4.05 -29.76
C TRP A 202 6.19 4.53 -31.16
N PRO A 203 5.44 3.75 -31.95
CA PRO A 203 4.95 4.20 -33.24
C PRO A 203 4.07 5.45 -33.05
N GLY A 204 4.56 6.62 -33.46
CA GLY A 204 3.87 7.90 -33.26
C GLY A 204 4.16 8.56 -31.92
N ASP A 205 5.45 8.79 -31.61
CA ASP A 205 6.04 9.50 -30.45
C ASP A 205 5.44 10.89 -30.18
N SER A 206 4.15 10.93 -29.86
CA SER A 206 3.45 12.08 -29.34
C SER A 206 3.39 11.92 -27.81
N PRO A 207 3.91 12.89 -27.03
CA PRO A 207 3.80 12.93 -25.57
C PRO A 207 2.42 12.56 -25.03
N SER A 208 1.38 12.92 -25.78
CA SER A 208 -0.03 12.67 -25.49
C SER A 208 -0.43 11.20 -25.50
N MET A 209 0.14 10.35 -26.36
CA MET A 209 -0.24 8.92 -26.41
C MET A 209 0.35 8.13 -25.23
N LEU A 210 1.62 8.35 -24.90
CA LEU A 210 2.26 7.80 -23.69
C LEU A 210 1.49 8.22 -22.44
N PHE A 211 1.08 9.48 -22.40
CA PHE A 211 0.30 10.06 -21.33
C PHE A 211 -1.08 9.40 -21.18
N ILE A 212 -1.82 9.21 -22.28
CA ILE A 212 -3.14 8.55 -22.28
C ILE A 212 -3.02 7.07 -21.90
N THR A 213 -2.01 6.36 -22.39
CA THR A 213 -1.80 4.95 -22.03
C THR A 213 -1.48 4.80 -20.55
N ALA A 214 -0.63 5.67 -20.00
CA ALA A 214 -0.34 5.73 -18.56
C ALA A 214 -1.60 6.01 -17.72
N LEU A 215 -2.40 7.00 -18.12
CA LEU A 215 -3.67 7.34 -17.48
C LEU A 215 -4.64 6.15 -17.51
N THR A 216 -4.72 5.46 -18.65
CA THR A 216 -5.61 4.30 -18.84
C THR A 216 -5.19 3.13 -17.94
N LEU A 217 -3.89 2.82 -17.85
CA LEU A 217 -3.37 1.78 -16.97
C LEU A 217 -3.59 2.11 -15.49
N LEU A 218 -3.41 3.38 -15.10
CA LEU A 218 -3.67 3.86 -13.75
C LEU A 218 -5.15 3.72 -13.38
N PHE A 219 -6.06 4.10 -14.29
CA PHE A 219 -7.50 3.96 -14.10
C PHE A 219 -7.95 2.51 -14.06
N LEU A 220 -7.34 1.62 -14.84
CA LEU A 220 -7.66 0.19 -14.83
C LEU A 220 -7.25 -0.48 -13.51
N ALA A 221 -6.27 0.08 -12.79
CA ALA A 221 -5.86 -0.40 -11.47
C ALA A 221 -6.84 -0.01 -10.35
N VAL A 222 -7.58 1.10 -10.49
CA VAL A 222 -8.57 1.61 -9.53
C VAL A 222 -9.50 0.50 -8.98
N PRO A 223 -10.25 -0.25 -9.82
CA PRO A 223 -11.18 -1.26 -9.31
C PRO A 223 -10.49 -2.36 -8.50
N PHE A 224 -9.28 -2.77 -8.84
CA PHE A 224 -8.53 -3.77 -8.08
C PHE A 224 -8.09 -3.25 -6.71
N ILE A 225 -7.77 -1.96 -6.63
CA ILE A 225 -7.35 -1.29 -5.39
C ILE A 225 -8.54 -1.05 -4.46
N PHE A 226 -9.71 -0.66 -4.99
CA PHE A 226 -10.91 -0.37 -4.18
C PHE A 226 -11.73 -1.63 -3.83
N ARG A 227 -11.67 -2.69 -4.66
CA ARG A 227 -12.39 -3.97 -4.43
C ARG A 227 -11.84 -4.74 -3.23
N TYR A 228 -10.53 -4.66 -3.03
CA TYR A 228 -9.84 -5.23 -1.89
C TYR A 228 -9.32 -4.07 -1.06
N PRO A 229 -10.16 -3.40 -0.24
CA PRO A 229 -9.59 -2.53 0.77
C PRO A 229 -8.53 -3.37 1.47
N PHE A 230 -7.29 -2.90 1.55
CA PHE A 230 -6.17 -3.63 2.15
C PHE A 230 -6.43 -3.78 3.67
N GLN A 231 -7.38 -4.65 4.01
CA GLN A 231 -7.80 -5.06 5.34
C GLN A 231 -6.64 -5.68 6.12
N LEU A 232 -5.56 -6.07 5.42
CA LEU A 232 -4.28 -6.45 6.00
C LEU A 232 -3.80 -5.45 7.06
N PHE A 233 -3.84 -4.14 6.79
CA PHE A 233 -3.36 -3.15 7.77
C PHE A 233 -4.30 -2.98 8.96
N ASN A 234 -5.59 -3.23 8.78
CA ASN A 234 -6.54 -3.30 9.90
C ASN A 234 -6.29 -4.54 10.79
N LEU A 235 -5.61 -5.57 10.28
CA LEU A 235 -5.29 -6.79 11.01
C LEU A 235 -4.13 -6.61 12.00
N ALA A 236 -3.06 -5.89 11.60
CA ALA A 236 -1.95 -5.57 12.52
C ALA A 236 -2.37 -4.58 13.61
N SER A 237 -3.25 -3.63 13.26
CA SER A 237 -3.71 -2.61 14.21
C SER A 237 -4.58 -3.18 15.33
N LEU A 238 -5.16 -4.38 15.15
CA LEU A 238 -5.90 -5.06 16.20
C LEU A 238 -4.94 -5.76 17.18
N LYS A 239 -3.82 -6.34 16.72
CA LYS A 239 -2.90 -7.10 17.59
C LYS A 239 -2.12 -6.20 18.56
N ASP A 240 -1.76 -4.98 18.17
CA ASP A 240 -1.17 -3.99 19.09
C ASP A 240 -2.16 -3.59 20.22
N GLU A 241 -3.47 -3.71 19.99
CA GLU A 241 -4.50 -3.58 21.04
C GLU A 241 -4.85 -4.92 21.72
N THR A 242 -4.45 -6.08 21.16
CA THR A 242 -4.78 -7.41 21.71
C THR A 242 -3.68 -7.97 22.62
N GLU A 243 -2.46 -7.40 22.60
CA GLU A 243 -1.43 -7.73 23.60
C GLU A 243 -1.80 -7.25 25.02
N SER A 244 -2.92 -6.53 25.19
CA SER A 244 -3.62 -6.48 26.48
C SER A 244 -4.45 -7.76 26.71
N GLY A 245 -3.75 -8.88 26.93
CA GLY A 245 -4.05 -9.87 27.96
C GLY A 245 -5.44 -10.54 28.02
N LEU A 246 -6.12 -10.84 26.92
CA LEU A 246 -7.34 -11.66 26.95
C LEU A 246 -7.15 -13.00 26.24
N THR A 247 -6.81 -14.03 27.02
CA THR A 247 -6.86 -15.43 26.59
C THR A 247 -8.32 -15.88 26.42
N VAL A 248 -8.60 -16.64 25.36
CA VAL A 248 -9.93 -17.19 25.01
C VAL A 248 -10.58 -17.99 26.17
N ALA A 249 -9.79 -18.39 27.16
CA ALA A 249 -10.23 -19.07 28.37
C ALA A 249 -11.04 -18.20 29.36
N ASP A 250 -10.98 -16.86 29.28
CA ASP A 250 -11.64 -15.95 30.25
C ASP A 250 -12.94 -15.33 29.74
N LEU A 251 -13.36 -15.64 28.52
CA LEU A 251 -14.59 -15.10 27.92
C LEU A 251 -15.83 -15.89 28.39
N THR A 252 -16.09 -15.96 29.69
CA THR A 252 -17.38 -16.46 30.19
C THR A 252 -18.49 -15.47 29.85
N PRO A 253 -19.50 -15.86 29.03
CA PRO A 253 -20.62 -14.98 28.73
C PRO A 253 -21.40 -14.67 30.02
N PRO A 254 -21.79 -13.40 30.27
CA PRO A 254 -22.61 -13.06 31.42
C PRO A 254 -23.94 -13.83 31.44
N ASP A 255 -24.37 -14.28 32.61
CA ASP A 255 -25.61 -15.07 32.79
C ASP A 255 -26.89 -14.35 32.31
N ILE A 256 -26.83 -13.02 32.16
CA ILE A 256 -27.94 -12.20 31.64
C ILE A 256 -28.17 -12.40 30.12
N LEU A 257 -27.22 -13.01 29.42
CA LEU A 257 -27.29 -13.27 27.98
C LEU A 257 -28.02 -14.58 27.70
N THR A 258 -28.89 -14.55 26.69
CA THR A 258 -29.51 -15.77 26.16
C THR A 258 -28.48 -16.62 25.42
N PRO A 259 -28.70 -17.93 25.23
CA PRO A 259 -27.74 -18.80 24.51
C PRO A 259 -27.35 -18.28 23.11
N SER A 260 -28.27 -17.64 22.40
CA SER A 260 -27.99 -17.02 21.10
C SER A 260 -27.17 -15.72 21.23
N GLU A 261 -27.43 -14.92 22.26
CA GLU A 261 -26.63 -13.73 22.56
C GLU A 261 -25.23 -14.09 23.06
N SER A 262 -25.07 -15.16 23.85
CA SER A 262 -23.78 -15.64 24.34
C SER A 262 -22.86 -16.07 23.20
N ARG A 263 -23.39 -16.76 22.18
CA ARG A 263 -22.62 -17.12 20.97
C ARG A 263 -22.13 -15.89 20.22
N ILE A 264 -22.98 -14.87 20.10
CA ILE A 264 -22.63 -13.60 19.45
C ILE A 264 -21.66 -12.80 20.30
N TYR A 265 -21.82 -12.81 21.63
CA TYR A 265 -20.95 -12.11 22.57
C TYR A 265 -19.50 -12.58 22.49
N ILE A 266 -19.27 -13.89 22.43
CA ILE A 266 -17.91 -14.46 22.32
C ILE A 266 -17.22 -13.94 21.05
N GLN A 267 -17.88 -14.01 19.90
CA GLN A 267 -17.32 -13.50 18.64
C GLN A 267 -17.17 -11.98 18.64
N LEU A 268 -18.10 -11.27 19.29
CA LEU A 268 -18.06 -9.81 19.44
C LEU A 268 -16.82 -9.37 20.23
N MET A 269 -16.50 -10.08 21.32
CA MET A 269 -15.31 -9.88 22.17
C MET A 269 -14.01 -10.21 21.44
N GLN A 270 -14.05 -11.13 20.48
CA GLN A 270 -12.93 -11.42 19.58
C GLN A 270 -12.79 -10.42 18.41
N GLY A 271 -13.59 -9.35 18.39
CA GLY A 271 -13.52 -8.33 17.34
C GLY A 271 -14.17 -8.73 16.00
N ALA A 272 -15.00 -9.78 15.94
CA ALA A 272 -15.72 -10.21 14.72
C ALA A 272 -16.71 -9.16 14.19
N SER A 273 -16.66 -8.81 12.91
CA SER A 273 -17.62 -7.91 12.27
C SER A 273 -19.02 -8.53 12.14
N ASP A 274 -20.06 -7.71 11.95
CA ASP A 274 -21.44 -8.21 11.76
C ASP A 274 -21.55 -9.19 10.59
N THR A 275 -20.69 -9.02 9.57
CA THR A 275 -20.62 -9.90 8.41
C THR A 275 -20.00 -11.25 8.77
N GLU A 276 -18.89 -11.25 9.50
CA GLU A 276 -18.21 -12.50 9.89
C GLU A 276 -19.05 -13.30 10.88
N MET A 277 -19.69 -12.63 11.85
CA MET A 277 -20.59 -13.31 12.80
C MET A 277 -21.81 -13.92 12.11
N ALA A 278 -22.33 -13.26 11.07
CA ALA A 278 -23.45 -13.75 10.28
C ALA A 278 -23.07 -15.04 9.52
N ASP A 279 -21.89 -15.02 8.90
CA ASP A 279 -21.39 -16.15 8.12
C ASP A 279 -21.04 -17.35 9.04
N GLU A 280 -20.43 -17.09 10.20
CA GLU A 280 -20.00 -18.15 11.12
C GLU A 280 -21.17 -18.80 11.88
N LEU A 281 -22.18 -18.02 12.25
CA LEU A 281 -23.36 -18.53 12.93
C LEU A 281 -24.48 -18.95 11.97
N PHE A 282 -24.26 -18.86 10.65
CA PHE A 282 -25.23 -19.15 9.59
C PHE A 282 -26.56 -18.40 9.77
N ILE A 283 -26.48 -17.11 10.13
CA ILE A 283 -27.64 -16.22 10.33
C ILE A 283 -27.50 -14.95 9.50
N SER A 284 -28.60 -14.20 9.33
CA SER A 284 -28.54 -12.95 8.58
C SER A 284 -27.77 -11.85 9.34
N LYS A 285 -27.09 -10.95 8.60
CA LYS A 285 -26.47 -9.74 9.18
C LYS A 285 -27.45 -8.88 9.98
N HIS A 286 -28.71 -8.87 9.57
CA HIS A 286 -29.77 -8.16 10.28
C HIS A 286 -30.01 -8.80 11.67
N THR A 287 -30.04 -10.12 11.73
CA THR A 287 -30.17 -10.89 12.99
C THR A 287 -28.99 -10.64 13.92
N VAL A 288 -27.76 -10.60 13.39
CA VAL A 288 -26.56 -10.24 14.15
C VAL A 288 -26.70 -8.85 14.75
N LYS A 289 -27.02 -7.83 13.93
CA LYS A 289 -27.21 -6.45 14.41
C LYS A 289 -28.27 -6.33 15.51
N PHE A 290 -29.35 -7.09 15.37
CA PHE A 290 -30.40 -7.15 16.39
C PHE A 290 -29.85 -7.69 17.72
N HIS A 291 -29.16 -8.83 17.70
CA HIS A 291 -28.58 -9.40 18.91
C HIS A 291 -27.47 -8.52 19.51
N VAL A 292 -26.58 -7.93 18.70
CA VAL A 292 -25.56 -6.99 19.18
C VAL A 292 -26.20 -5.81 19.90
N ARG A 293 -27.28 -5.23 19.36
CA ARG A 293 -28.02 -4.16 20.03
C ARG A 293 -28.58 -4.61 21.39
N ASN A 294 -29.13 -5.82 21.46
CA ASN A 294 -29.67 -6.35 22.71
C ASN A 294 -28.57 -6.63 23.74
N ILE A 295 -27.41 -7.15 23.31
CA ILE A 295 -26.23 -7.33 24.15
C ILE A 295 -25.77 -5.99 24.71
N LEU A 296 -25.56 -4.97 23.86
CA LEU A 296 -25.13 -3.64 24.32
C LEU A 296 -26.10 -3.03 25.33
N ARG A 297 -27.41 -3.20 25.11
CA ARG A 297 -28.45 -2.76 26.04
C ARG A 297 -28.37 -3.51 27.38
N LYS A 298 -28.22 -4.84 27.36
CA LYS A 298 -28.12 -5.67 28.56
C LYS A 298 -26.83 -5.43 29.34
N MET A 299 -25.76 -5.05 28.65
CA MET A 299 -24.45 -4.73 29.23
C MET A 299 -24.32 -3.25 29.62
N GLU A 300 -25.38 -2.45 29.44
CA GLU A 300 -25.42 -1.03 29.79
C GLU A 300 -24.25 -0.21 29.18
N VAL A 301 -23.97 -0.47 27.91
CA VAL A 301 -22.93 0.22 27.13
C VAL A 301 -23.53 0.85 25.88
N LYS A 302 -22.99 2.00 25.47
CA LYS A 302 -23.54 2.77 24.34
C LYS A 302 -23.07 2.23 22.99
N ASN A 303 -21.89 1.64 22.95
CA ASN A 303 -21.31 1.16 21.70
C ASN A 303 -20.36 -0.03 21.91
N ARG A 304 -20.02 -0.66 20.79
CA ARG A 304 -19.13 -1.82 20.74
C ARG A 304 -17.74 -1.56 21.34
N LYS A 305 -17.18 -0.35 21.14
CA LYS A 305 -15.86 0.01 21.67
C LYS A 305 -15.87 0.07 23.19
N GLU A 306 -16.93 0.63 23.77
CA GLU A 306 -17.11 0.70 25.22
C GLU A 306 -17.19 -0.71 25.83
N LEU A 307 -17.94 -1.61 25.20
CA LEU A 307 -18.03 -3.01 25.64
C LEU A 307 -16.66 -3.68 25.70
N LEU A 308 -15.86 -3.55 24.65
CA LEU A 308 -14.51 -4.12 24.58
C LEU A 308 -13.59 -3.50 25.64
N SER A 309 -13.68 -2.18 25.86
CA SER A 309 -12.85 -1.48 26.83
C SER A 309 -13.15 -1.86 28.29
N ARG A 310 -14.42 -2.14 28.64
CA ARG A 310 -14.80 -2.56 30.00
C ARG A 310 -14.28 -3.94 30.34
N HIS A 311 -14.15 -4.83 29.37
CA HIS A 311 -13.70 -6.20 29.61
C HIS A 311 -12.18 -6.33 29.77
N ILE A 312 -11.41 -5.36 29.27
CA ILE A 312 -9.93 -5.35 29.34
C ILE A 312 -9.42 -4.84 30.72
N LYS A 313 -10.25 -4.17 31.51
CA LYS A 313 -9.91 -3.81 32.89
C LYS A 313 -10.44 -4.89 33.84
N PRO A 314 -9.59 -5.76 34.42
CA PRO A 314 -9.99 -6.50 35.60
C PRO A 314 -10.16 -5.50 36.74
N GLU A 315 -11.29 -5.58 37.46
CA GLU A 315 -11.46 -4.95 38.78
C GLU A 315 -10.53 -5.59 39.82
#